data_AF-A0A962ZS44-F1
#
_entry.id   AF-A0A962ZS44-F1
#
_cell.length_a   1.000
_cell.length_b   1.000
_cell.length_c   1.000
_cell.angle_alpha   90.00
_cell.angle_beta   90.00
_cell.angle_gamma   90.00
#
_symmetry.space_group_name_H-M   'P 1'
#
loop_
_entity.id
_entity.type
_entity.pdbx_description
1 polymer ?
#
loop_
_entity_poly.entity_id
_entity_poly.type
_entity_poly.pdbx_seq_one_letter_code
_entity_poly.pdbx_strand_id
1 'polypeptide(L)'
;NVLLHTFDLVEGVVADSAEIARVFQQRQIKPLGLSREEQPEQEVLGWQEAVLNRNGLCRQCNAILPRGKRAAIGLPARGEPPLLCLDCLAALTTDDDQHTD
;
A
#
# COMPACT_ATOMS: atom_id res chain seq x y z
N ASN A 1 -11.73 47.71 17.44
CA ASN A 1 -10.98 46.45 17.55
C ASN A 1 -11.27 45.66 16.28
N VAL A 2 -10.25 45.42 15.44
CA VAL A 2 -9.95 44.15 14.71
C VAL A 2 -11.16 43.33 14.22
N LEU A 3 -11.38 42.94 12.97
CA LEU A 3 -10.64 42.89 11.69
C LEU A 3 -11.70 42.68 10.59
N LEU A 4 -11.72 43.53 9.55
CA LEU A 4 -12.28 43.19 8.24
C LEU A 4 -11.14 42.54 7.45
N HIS A 5 -11.31 41.32 6.91
CA HIS A 5 -10.61 40.75 5.73
C HIS A 5 -10.58 39.20 5.72
N THR A 6 -11.72 38.50 5.78
CA THR A 6 -11.72 37.01 5.61
C THR A 6 -12.98 36.43 4.95
N PHE A 7 -13.55 37.07 3.92
CA PHE A 7 -14.69 36.47 3.22
C PHE A 7 -14.61 36.42 1.69
N ASP A 8 -13.48 36.79 1.09
CA ASP A 8 -13.36 36.89 -0.38
C ASP A 8 -12.55 35.75 -1.05
N LEU A 9 -12.43 34.60 -0.38
CA LEU A 9 -11.63 33.45 -0.85
C LEU A 9 -12.42 32.14 -0.88
N VAL A 10 -13.74 32.20 -1.06
CA VAL A 10 -14.57 30.98 -1.12
C VAL A 10 -15.48 30.91 -2.35
N GLU A 11 -15.75 32.02 -3.05
CA GLU A 11 -16.62 31.98 -4.24
C GLU A 11 -15.90 31.52 -5.52
N GLY A 12 -14.58 31.66 -5.60
CA GLY A 12 -13.78 31.22 -6.77
C GLY A 12 -13.60 29.71 -6.88
N VAL A 13 -13.71 28.94 -5.78
CA VAL A 13 -13.50 27.49 -5.77
C VAL A 13 -14.75 26.72 -6.24
N VAL A 14 -15.94 27.26 -5.96
CA VAL A 14 -17.21 26.60 -6.28
C VAL A 14 -17.51 26.68 -7.77
N ALA A 15 -17.12 27.77 -8.43
CA ALA A 15 -17.27 27.93 -9.88
C ALA A 15 -16.38 26.96 -10.67
N ASP A 16 -15.11 26.81 -10.28
CA ASP A 16 -14.13 25.95 -10.96
C ASP A 16 -14.52 24.45 -10.84
N SER A 17 -15.12 24.05 -9.72
CA SER A 17 -15.57 22.67 -9.49
C SER A 17 -16.69 22.22 -10.45
N ALA A 18 -17.59 23.13 -10.84
CA ALA A 18 -18.72 22.80 -11.72
C ALA A 18 -18.29 22.67 -13.19
N GLU A 19 -17.25 23.40 -13.61
CA GLU A 19 -16.67 23.30 -14.94
C GLU A 19 -15.85 22.00 -15.09
N ILE A 20 -15.07 21.64 -14.07
CA ILE A 20 -14.35 20.36 -13.99
C ILE A 20 -15.31 19.16 -14.12
N ALA A 21 -16.47 19.18 -13.44
CA ALA A 21 -17.44 18.09 -13.50
C ALA A 21 -18.01 17.83 -14.93
N ARG A 22 -18.17 18.88 -15.75
CA ARG A 22 -18.66 18.75 -17.13
C ARG A 22 -17.59 18.22 -18.09
N VAL A 23 -16.33 18.62 -17.89
CA VAL A 23 -15.20 18.14 -18.71
C VAL A 23 -14.96 16.63 -18.51
N PHE A 24 -15.23 16.10 -17.31
CA PHE A 24 -15.12 14.66 -17.04
C PHE A 24 -16.24 13.80 -17.64
N GLN A 25 -17.44 14.36 -17.92
CA GLN A 25 -18.53 13.59 -18.53
C GLN A 25 -18.32 13.32 -20.02
N GLN A 26 -17.67 14.23 -20.75
CA GLN A 26 -17.40 14.07 -22.18
C GLN A 26 -16.13 13.29 -22.50
N ARG A 27 -15.21 13.21 -21.54
CA ARG A 27 -14.10 12.26 -21.59
C ARG A 27 -14.52 11.00 -20.84
N GLN A 28 -15.30 10.15 -21.52
CA GLN A 28 -15.35 8.73 -21.19
C GLN A 28 -13.96 8.11 -21.40
N ILE A 29 -13.01 8.49 -20.55
CA ILE A 29 -11.91 7.63 -20.20
C ILE A 29 -12.60 6.57 -19.36
N LYS A 30 -12.79 5.40 -19.96
CA LYS A 30 -13.04 4.16 -19.22
C LYS A 30 -12.14 4.24 -17.99
N PRO A 31 -12.65 4.29 -16.74
CA PRO A 31 -11.75 4.17 -15.62
C PRO A 31 -11.05 2.83 -15.85
N LEU A 32 -9.75 2.86 -16.14
CA LEU A 32 -8.92 1.71 -15.85
C LEU A 32 -9.18 1.51 -14.38
N GLY A 33 -9.96 0.50 -14.06
CA GLY A 33 -10.29 0.21 -12.69
C GLY A 33 -8.98 0.25 -11.92
N LEU A 34 -9.01 0.85 -10.74
CA LEU A 34 -8.20 0.35 -9.64
C LEU A 34 -8.73 -1.04 -9.26
N SER A 35 -8.89 -1.92 -10.25
CA SER A 35 -8.64 -3.32 -10.09
C SER A 35 -7.17 -3.32 -9.68
N ARG A 36 -6.93 -3.38 -8.37
CA ARG A 36 -5.80 -4.15 -7.89
C ARG A 36 -6.03 -5.51 -8.52
N GLU A 37 -5.54 -5.70 -9.75
CA GLU A 37 -5.28 -7.02 -10.27
C GLU A 37 -4.57 -7.68 -9.12
N GLU A 38 -5.23 -8.65 -8.50
CA GLU A 38 -4.60 -9.54 -7.55
C GLU A 38 -3.47 -10.15 -8.36
N GLN A 39 -2.31 -9.47 -8.30
CA GLN A 39 -1.12 -9.93 -8.96
C GLN A 39 -0.98 -11.35 -8.46
N PRO A 40 -0.90 -12.33 -9.38
CA PRO A 40 -0.84 -13.74 -9.00
C PRO A 40 0.15 -13.83 -7.87
N GLU A 41 -0.26 -14.40 -6.74
CA GLU A 41 0.51 -14.42 -5.50
C GLU A 41 1.97 -14.68 -5.88
N GLN A 42 2.81 -13.66 -5.71
CA GLN A 42 4.19 -13.75 -6.14
C GLN A 42 4.78 -14.93 -5.42
N GLU A 43 5.08 -15.99 -6.17
CA GLU A 43 5.61 -17.21 -5.63
C GLU A 43 6.92 -16.88 -4.90
N VAL A 44 6.89 -16.99 -3.57
CA VAL A 44 8.05 -16.77 -2.71
C VAL A 44 8.73 -18.11 -2.52
N LEU A 45 9.92 -18.25 -3.12
CA LEU A 45 10.71 -19.48 -3.07
C LEU A 45 11.28 -19.77 -1.67
N GLY A 46 11.39 -18.73 -0.84
CA GLY A 46 11.87 -18.81 0.53
C GLY A 46 12.01 -17.45 1.18
N TRP A 47 12.35 -17.46 2.46
CA TRP A 47 12.49 -16.26 3.28
C TRP A 47 13.91 -16.16 3.85
N GLN A 48 14.50 -14.96 3.76
CA GLN A 48 15.79 -14.65 4.37
C GLN A 48 15.61 -13.55 5.43
N GLU A 49 16.04 -13.81 6.64
CA GLU A 49 16.10 -12.76 7.66
C GLU A 49 17.25 -11.77 7.41
N ALA A 50 16.95 -10.48 7.55
CA ALA A 50 17.92 -9.40 7.38
C ALA A 50 17.60 -8.19 8.28
N VAL A 51 18.61 -7.36 8.56
CA VAL A 51 18.41 -6.04 9.18
C VAL A 51 18.10 -5.02 8.08
N LEU A 52 16.98 -4.30 8.21
CA LEU A 52 16.53 -3.37 7.18
C LEU A 52 17.35 -2.08 7.16
N ASN A 53 17.78 -1.61 5.99
CA ASN A 53 18.41 -0.28 5.85
C ASN A 53 17.40 0.84 5.50
N ARG A 54 16.12 0.50 5.33
CA ARG A 54 15.00 1.43 5.10
C ARG A 54 13.77 0.93 5.83
N ASN A 55 12.78 1.79 6.05
CA ASN A 55 11.49 1.33 6.56
C ASN A 55 10.78 0.48 5.50
N GLY A 56 9.99 -0.50 5.92
CA GLY A 56 9.16 -1.34 5.07
C GLY A 56 7.78 -1.58 5.67
N LEU A 57 6.95 -2.34 4.98
CA LEU A 57 5.64 -2.79 5.45
C LEU A 57 5.57 -4.31 5.41
N CYS A 58 5.05 -4.93 6.47
CA CYS A 58 4.76 -6.35 6.48
C CYS A 58 3.62 -6.63 5.50
N ARG A 59 3.82 -7.54 4.55
CA ARG A 59 2.81 -7.93 3.57
C ARG A 59 1.55 -8.53 4.24
N GLN A 60 1.71 -9.23 5.36
CA GLN A 60 0.62 -9.96 6.03
C GLN A 60 -0.21 -9.06 6.95
N CYS A 61 0.43 -8.42 7.93
CA CYS A 61 -0.27 -7.63 8.95
C CYS A 61 -0.23 -6.12 8.72
N ASN A 62 0.42 -5.67 7.63
CA ASN A 62 0.62 -4.26 7.29
C ASN A 62 1.36 -3.42 8.36
N ALA A 63 2.03 -4.08 9.33
CA ALA A 63 2.84 -3.40 10.33
C ALA A 63 4.04 -2.69 9.67
N ILE A 64 4.39 -1.51 10.19
CA ILE A 64 5.60 -0.80 9.77
C ILE A 64 6.82 -1.53 10.33
N LEU A 65 7.75 -1.87 9.44
CA LEU A 65 9.03 -2.50 9.75
C LEU A 65 10.11 -1.42 9.78
N PRO A 66 10.62 -1.02 10.96
CA PRO A 66 11.54 0.12 11.05
C PRO A 66 12.94 -0.22 10.51
N ARG A 67 13.60 0.79 9.95
CA ARG A 67 15.04 0.76 9.66
C ARG A 67 15.82 0.34 10.90
N GLY A 68 16.82 -0.52 10.69
CA GLY A 68 17.70 -1.04 11.74
C GLY A 68 17.09 -2.20 12.54
N LYS A 69 15.86 -2.64 12.23
CA LYS A 69 15.24 -3.82 12.82
C LYS A 69 15.34 -5.03 11.88
N ARG A 70 15.22 -6.23 12.46
CA ARG A 70 15.15 -7.50 11.72
C ARG A 70 13.77 -7.68 11.09
N ALA A 71 13.74 -8.21 9.89
CA ALA A 71 12.55 -8.64 9.17
C ALA A 71 12.93 -9.77 8.20
N ALA A 72 11.92 -10.46 7.67
CA ALA A 72 12.11 -11.45 6.62
C ALA A 72 11.94 -10.79 5.24
N ILE A 73 12.87 -11.04 4.33
CA ILE A 73 12.80 -10.66 2.93
C ILE A 73 12.49 -11.91 2.11
N GLY A 74 11.42 -11.87 1.34
CA GLY A 74 11.06 -12.98 0.45
C GLY A 74 11.98 -13.02 -0.76
N LEU A 75 12.28 -14.23 -1.25
CA LEU A 75 12.96 -14.46 -2.53
C LEU A 75 11.89 -14.74 -3.59
N PRO A 76 11.40 -13.72 -4.32
CA PRO A 76 10.33 -13.93 -5.28
C PRO A 76 10.88 -14.59 -6.55
N ALA A 77 10.08 -15.46 -7.19
CA ALA A 77 10.40 -15.95 -8.53
C ALA A 77 10.44 -14.80 -9.56
N ARG A 78 9.61 -13.77 -9.37
CA ARG A 78 9.55 -12.53 -10.18
C ARG A 78 9.04 -11.35 -9.35
N GLY A 79 9.55 -10.15 -9.60
CA GLY A 79 9.04 -8.91 -9.00
C GLY A 79 9.82 -8.43 -7.78
N GLU A 80 9.20 -7.56 -6.99
CA GLU A 80 9.81 -6.97 -5.80
C GLU A 80 9.75 -7.95 -4.61
N PRO A 81 10.85 -8.10 -3.85
CA PRO A 81 10.86 -8.91 -2.63
C PRO A 81 9.81 -8.46 -1.61
N PRO A 82 8.83 -9.31 -1.23
CA PRO A 82 7.91 -8.97 -0.16
C PRO A 82 8.64 -8.98 1.19
N LEU A 83 8.11 -8.24 2.16
CA LEU A 83 8.64 -8.21 3.53
C LEU A 83 7.63 -8.81 4.51
N LEU A 84 8.11 -9.53 5.51
CA LEU A 84 7.32 -9.94 6.68
C LEU A 84 7.98 -9.52 7.99
N CYS A 85 7.17 -9.21 9.00
CA CYS A 85 7.67 -9.20 10.37
C CYS A 85 8.00 -10.63 10.82
N LEU A 86 8.84 -10.75 11.85
CA LEU A 86 9.25 -12.06 12.35
C LEU A 86 8.08 -12.85 12.95
N ASP A 87 7.08 -12.18 13.52
CA ASP A 87 5.87 -12.84 14.04
C ASP A 87 5.06 -13.50 12.92
N CYS A 88 4.87 -12.80 11.79
CA CYS A 88 4.19 -13.37 10.63
C CYS A 88 5.03 -14.46 9.96
N LEU A 89 6.36 -14.36 9.97
CA LEU A 89 7.21 -15.45 9.48
C LEU A 89 7.04 -16.72 10.33
N ALA A 90 7.02 -16.60 11.66
CA ALA A 90 6.83 -17.73 12.57
C ALA A 90 5.44 -18.37 12.46
N ALA A 91 4.42 -17.58 12.14
CA ALA A 91 3.09 -18.12 11.87
C ALA A 91 3.08 -19.07 10.66
N LEU A 92 3.82 -18.73 9.58
CA LEU A 92 3.90 -19.58 8.39
C LEU A 92 4.45 -20.98 8.69
N THR A 93 5.46 -21.08 9.55
CA THR A 93 6.05 -22.38 9.92
C THR A 93 5.13 -23.22 10.81
N THR A 94 4.17 -22.59 11.49
CA THR A 94 3.24 -23.27 12.42
C THR A 94 2.00 -23.81 11.70
N ASP A 95 1.58 -23.17 10.61
CA ASP A 95 0.45 -23.63 9.79
C ASP A 95 0.78 -24.90 9.02
N ASP A 96 2.04 -25.07 8.57
CA ASP A 96 2.49 -26.28 7.85
C ASP A 96 2.40 -27.55 8.73
N ASP A 97 2.68 -27.45 10.04
CA ASP A 97 2.66 -28.59 10.95
C ASP A 97 1.24 -29.15 11.18
N GLN A 98 0.19 -28.32 10.99
CA GLN A 98 -1.21 -28.70 11.24
C GLN A 98 -1.90 -29.37 10.05
N HIS A 99 -1.29 -29.38 8.86
CA HIS A 99 -1.88 -29.95 7.63
C HIS A 99 -1.47 -31.41 7.36
N THR A 100 -0.78 -32.05 8.32
CA THR A 100 -0.18 -33.39 8.19
C THR A 100 -0.92 -34.52 8.91
N ASP A 101 -2.21 -34.35 9.23
CA ASP A 101 -3.07 -35.41 9.83
C ASP A 101 -4.08 -36.02 8.82
#